data_AF-R9X952-F1
#
_entry.id   AF-R9X952-F1
#
_cell.length_a   1.000
_cell.length_b   1.000
_cell.length_c   1.000
_cell.angle_alpha   90.00
_cell.angle_beta   90.00
_cell.angle_gamma   90.00
#
_symmetry.space_group_name_H-M   'P 1'
#
loop_
_entity.id
_entity.type
_entity.pdbx_description
1 polymer ?
#
loop_
_entity_poly.entity_id
_entity_poly.type
_entity_poly.pdbx_seq_one_letter_code
_entity_poly.pdbx_strand_id
1 'polypeptide(L)'
;MSPNADDLDDGLAYEFAESSDGSVNSDAEEIENFDADQGATDDASAPASKRQKDDHDDEDNHLSKRQKKLAKSKAHLKKMEKMEFEKQEKKELPRKSADAIVDYLSKLIREKNPDMSVLELEELYFRKSDFISTESFTQERTLENFPTFVRMFNKAPRAIVLSTSNIRVADVFRSLGGSSSAVKLFSKNKLKDDVARVEQILGSKSKEAKPSQKKGKANPKDVAAQHVQYLLSTPGRMAKIIEETTLLFSGKEKLDILVDASYLDPKTNSIFTSDDGMLLCRLLKTFLREKSSVKILLF
;
A
#
# COMPACT_ATOMS: atom_id res chain seq x y z
N MET A 1 -52.60 2.65 -3.28
CA MET A 1 -51.41 3.29 -2.70
C MET A 1 -51.19 2.65 -1.35
N SER A 2 -50.24 1.72 -1.30
CA SER A 2 -49.78 1.05 -0.08
C SER A 2 -48.25 1.10 -0.13
N PRO A 3 -47.57 1.66 0.87
CA PRO A 3 -46.11 1.64 0.89
C PRO A 3 -45.62 0.29 1.44
N ASN A 4 -44.58 -0.22 0.76
CA ASN A 4 -43.83 -1.42 1.10
C ASN A 4 -43.26 -1.34 2.52
N ALA A 5 -43.38 -2.44 3.25
CA ALA A 5 -42.59 -2.73 4.42
C ALA A 5 -41.54 -3.77 4.01
N ASP A 6 -40.38 -3.32 3.54
CA ASP A 6 -39.07 -3.95 3.77
C ASP A 6 -37.95 -3.12 3.11
N ASP A 7 -37.65 -1.97 3.70
CA ASP A 7 -36.44 -1.19 3.35
C ASP A 7 -35.80 -0.74 4.67
N LEU A 8 -35.21 -1.72 5.37
CA LEU A 8 -34.37 -1.46 6.55
C LEU A 8 -32.95 -1.14 6.07
N ASP A 9 -32.73 0.14 5.81
CA ASP A 9 -31.41 0.75 5.79
C ASP A 9 -30.88 0.76 7.23
N ASP A 10 -30.02 -0.21 7.56
CA ASP A 10 -29.47 -0.44 8.90
C ASP A 10 -28.53 0.67 9.39
N GLY A 11 -28.31 1.74 8.61
CA GLY A 11 -27.59 2.95 9.05
C GLY A 11 -26.14 2.71 9.48
N LEU A 12 -25.60 1.53 9.24
CA LEU A 12 -24.19 1.21 9.39
C LEU A 12 -23.55 1.59 8.06
N ALA A 13 -23.07 2.83 7.97
CA ALA A 13 -22.20 3.24 6.89
C ALA A 13 -20.88 2.46 7.01
N TYR A 14 -20.88 1.25 6.45
CA TYR A 14 -19.68 0.53 6.12
C TYR A 14 -19.13 1.16 4.84
N GLU A 15 -18.01 1.88 4.92
CA GLU A 15 -17.14 2.01 3.75
C GLU A 15 -16.45 0.64 3.53
N PHE A 16 -17.25 -0.33 3.06
CA PHE A 16 -16.80 -1.63 2.61
C PHE A 16 -17.03 -1.68 1.10
N ALA A 17 -15.94 -1.57 0.35
CA ALA A 17 -15.92 -2.03 -1.03
C ALA A 17 -15.74 -3.56 -0.96
N GLU A 18 -16.75 -4.29 -1.40
CA GLU A 18 -16.75 -5.75 -1.50
C GLU A 18 -15.51 -6.25 -2.24
N SER A 19 -14.58 -6.87 -1.51
CA SER A 19 -13.68 -7.84 -2.09
C SER A 19 -14.44 -9.16 -2.19
N SER A 20 -14.87 -9.49 -3.39
CA SER A 20 -15.36 -10.81 -3.79
C SER A 20 -14.34 -11.88 -3.38
N ASP A 21 -14.67 -12.70 -2.39
CA ASP A 21 -14.14 -14.05 -2.27
C ASP A 21 -15.24 -14.96 -1.71
N GLY A 22 -15.79 -15.79 -2.60
CA GLY A 22 -16.78 -16.78 -2.28
C GLY A 22 -16.11 -18.05 -1.80
N SER A 23 -16.29 -18.37 -0.52
CA SER A 23 -16.30 -19.76 -0.07
C SER A 23 -17.32 -19.91 1.07
N VAL A 24 -18.54 -20.28 0.68
CA VAL A 24 -19.57 -20.79 1.58
C VAL A 24 -19.24 -22.25 1.88
N ASN A 25 -18.67 -22.50 3.05
CA ASN A 25 -18.81 -23.82 3.70
C ASN A 25 -20.02 -23.77 4.61
N SER A 26 -21.03 -24.53 4.21
CA SER A 26 -22.24 -24.84 4.94
C SER A 26 -21.92 -25.77 6.11
N ASP A 27 -22.14 -25.31 7.33
CA ASP A 27 -22.49 -26.19 8.44
C ASP A 27 -23.80 -25.65 9.03
N ALA A 28 -24.86 -26.36 8.69
CA ALA A 28 -26.20 -26.18 9.21
C ALA A 28 -26.26 -26.83 10.60
N GLU A 29 -26.46 -26.03 11.63
CA GLU A 29 -27.05 -26.52 12.87
C GLU A 29 -28.47 -25.94 12.99
N GLU A 30 -29.42 -26.87 12.94
CA GLU A 30 -30.82 -26.69 13.23
C GLU A 30 -30.97 -26.12 14.65
N ILE A 31 -31.69 -25.00 14.78
CA ILE A 31 -32.25 -24.58 16.07
C ILE A 31 -33.76 -24.56 15.93
N GLU A 32 -34.35 -25.45 16.71
CA GLU A 32 -35.75 -25.76 16.83
C GLU A 32 -36.62 -24.53 17.13
N ASN A 33 -37.81 -24.55 16.53
CA ASN A 33 -38.95 -23.71 16.87
C ASN A 33 -39.25 -23.78 18.37
N PHE A 34 -39.34 -22.63 19.03
CA PHE A 34 -40.04 -22.53 20.30
C PHE A 34 -41.34 -21.77 20.12
N ASP A 35 -42.40 -22.44 20.55
CA ASP A 35 -43.80 -22.14 20.40
C ASP A 35 -44.22 -20.73 20.83
N ALA A 36 -45.19 -20.23 20.08
CA ALA A 36 -46.13 -19.22 20.52
C ALA A 36 -47.10 -19.84 21.53
N ASP A 37 -47.27 -19.20 22.69
CA ASP A 37 -48.55 -19.25 23.39
C ASP A 37 -48.89 -17.90 24.03
N GLN A 38 -50.19 -17.65 24.02
CA GLN A 38 -50.92 -16.43 24.22
C GLN A 38 -51.13 -16.09 25.70
N GLY A 39 -51.38 -14.82 25.98
CA GLY A 39 -51.89 -14.38 27.28
C GLY A 39 -52.17 -12.89 27.31
N ALA A 40 -53.39 -12.51 26.93
CA ALA A 40 -53.91 -11.13 26.89
C ALA A 40 -54.22 -10.57 28.29
N THR A 41 -54.08 -9.24 28.47
CA THR A 41 -55.16 -8.25 28.72
C THR A 41 -54.62 -6.95 29.38
N ASP A 42 -54.98 -5.81 28.78
CA ASP A 42 -55.34 -4.44 29.26
C ASP A 42 -54.86 -3.96 30.64
N ASP A 43 -54.49 -2.70 30.92
CA ASP A 43 -55.12 -1.42 30.54
C ASP A 43 -54.24 -0.18 30.90
N ALA A 44 -54.52 0.94 30.21
CA ALA A 44 -54.27 2.38 30.42
C ALA A 44 -53.20 2.95 31.41
N SER A 45 -52.35 3.84 30.88
CA SER A 45 -52.37 5.32 31.12
C SER A 45 -50.97 5.98 31.14
N ALA A 46 -50.79 6.96 30.24
CA ALA A 46 -49.68 7.94 30.18
C ALA A 46 -49.91 9.08 31.22
N PRO A 47 -49.08 10.15 31.37
CA PRO A 47 -47.93 10.56 30.55
C PRO A 47 -46.70 11.20 31.29
N ALA A 48 -45.64 11.39 30.49
CA ALA A 48 -44.65 12.48 30.44
C ALA A 48 -44.30 13.29 31.71
N SER A 49 -43.03 13.19 32.12
CA SER A 49 -42.33 14.21 32.92
C SER A 49 -40.92 14.47 32.34
N LYS A 50 -40.78 15.63 31.70
CA LYS A 50 -39.51 16.24 31.28
C LYS A 50 -38.59 16.46 32.49
N ARG A 51 -37.36 15.95 32.42
CA ARG A 51 -36.21 16.52 33.16
C ARG A 51 -35.02 16.67 32.22
N GLN A 52 -34.63 17.91 31.98
CA GLN A 52 -33.33 18.30 31.43
C GLN A 52 -32.23 17.92 32.43
N LYS A 53 -31.12 17.36 31.93
CA LYS A 53 -29.80 17.58 32.51
C LYS A 53 -28.66 17.22 31.54
N ASP A 54 -27.86 18.24 31.26
CA ASP A 54 -26.42 18.35 30.98
C ASP A 54 -25.66 17.36 30.07
N ASP A 55 -24.78 17.98 29.29
CA ASP A 55 -23.71 17.47 28.42
C ASP A 55 -22.93 16.26 28.96
N HIS A 56 -22.79 15.27 28.07
CA HIS A 56 -21.54 14.56 27.87
C HIS A 56 -21.45 14.15 26.39
N ASP A 57 -20.40 14.59 25.71
CA ASP A 57 -20.00 14.11 24.38
C ASP A 57 -19.72 12.61 24.46
N ASP A 58 -20.73 11.80 24.11
CA ASP A 58 -20.58 10.37 23.86
C ASP A 58 -20.87 10.12 22.37
N GLU A 59 -19.83 9.81 21.60
CA GLU A 59 -19.93 9.23 20.25
C GLU A 59 -20.76 7.93 20.22
N ASP A 60 -21.15 7.41 21.39
CA ASP A 60 -22.00 6.25 21.59
C ASP A 60 -23.50 6.51 21.30
N ASN A 61 -23.94 7.75 21.05
CA ASN A 61 -25.37 8.07 21.00
C ASN A 61 -26.09 7.76 19.67
N HIS A 62 -25.38 7.29 18.64
CA HIS A 62 -25.98 6.94 17.35
C HIS A 62 -26.18 5.45 17.10
N LEU A 63 -25.69 4.57 18.00
CA LEU A 63 -25.83 3.13 17.81
C LEU A 63 -27.09 2.58 18.49
N SER A 64 -27.91 1.86 17.73
CA SER A 64 -29.06 1.14 18.25
C SER A 64 -28.63 0.14 19.33
N LYS A 65 -29.55 -0.17 20.27
CA LYS A 65 -29.28 -1.15 21.35
C LYS A 65 -28.80 -2.51 20.81
N ARG A 66 -29.22 -2.88 19.60
CA ARG A 66 -28.80 -4.10 18.88
C ARG A 66 -27.36 -3.98 18.39
N GLN A 67 -26.98 -2.85 17.80
CA GLN A 67 -25.61 -2.57 17.33
C GLN A 67 -24.61 -2.57 18.50
N LYS A 68 -24.96 -1.98 19.64
CA LYS A 68 -24.11 -2.01 20.86
C LYS A 68 -23.89 -3.43 21.39
N LYS A 69 -24.87 -4.33 21.27
CA LYS A 69 -24.75 -5.73 21.68
C LYS A 69 -23.89 -6.55 20.70
N LEU A 70 -23.99 -6.26 19.39
CA LEU A 70 -23.17 -6.88 18.34
C LEU A 70 -21.71 -6.45 18.41
N ALA A 71 -21.43 -5.16 18.66
CA ALA A 71 -20.08 -4.63 18.84
C ALA A 71 -19.34 -5.27 20.04
N LYS A 72 -20.08 -5.64 21.09
CA LYS A 72 -19.57 -6.34 22.28
C LYS A 72 -19.58 -7.86 22.14
N SER A 73 -19.98 -8.41 20.99
CA SER A 73 -20.00 -9.85 20.78
C SER A 73 -18.58 -10.42 20.75
N LYS A 74 -18.39 -11.63 21.28
CA LYS A 74 -17.08 -12.33 21.28
C LYS A 74 -16.51 -12.49 19.86
N ALA A 75 -17.37 -12.72 18.87
CA ALA A 75 -16.96 -12.86 17.47
C ALA A 75 -16.45 -11.54 16.88
N HIS A 76 -17.13 -10.43 17.17
CA HIS A 76 -16.70 -9.10 16.75
C HIS A 76 -15.35 -8.72 17.38
N LEU A 77 -15.20 -8.93 18.69
CA LEU A 77 -13.95 -8.67 19.40
C LEU A 77 -12.78 -9.50 18.83
N LYS A 78 -12.98 -10.80 18.58
CA LYS A 78 -11.98 -11.66 17.93
C LYS A 78 -11.60 -11.20 16.52
N LYS A 79 -12.58 -10.72 15.74
CA LYS A 79 -12.33 -10.18 14.40
C LYS A 79 -11.51 -8.89 14.45
N MET A 80 -11.80 -8.01 15.40
CA MET A 80 -11.04 -6.77 15.63
C MET A 80 -9.62 -7.06 16.07
N GLU A 81 -9.42 -7.98 17.03
CA GLU A 81 -8.10 -8.41 17.49
C GLU A 81 -7.26 -9.00 16.36
N LYS A 82 -7.86 -9.86 15.52
CA LYS A 82 -7.21 -10.41 14.32
C LYS A 82 -6.80 -9.30 13.34
N MET A 83 -7.68 -8.34 13.09
CA MET A 83 -7.40 -7.22 12.18
C MET A 83 -6.28 -6.31 12.71
N GLU A 84 -6.26 -6.02 14.01
CA GLU A 84 -5.19 -5.25 14.65
C GLU A 84 -3.85 -5.99 14.60
N PHE A 85 -3.87 -7.30 14.83
CA PHE A 85 -2.68 -8.14 14.69
C PHE A 85 -2.14 -8.12 13.25
N GLU A 86 -2.99 -8.31 12.24
CA GLU A 86 -2.60 -8.24 10.82
C GLU A 86 -2.08 -6.85 10.44
N LYS A 87 -2.73 -5.78 10.93
CA LYS A 87 -2.30 -4.40 10.72
C LYS A 87 -0.89 -4.17 11.28
N GLN A 88 -0.65 -4.65 12.50
CA GLN A 88 0.65 -4.54 13.15
C GLN A 88 1.71 -5.37 12.43
N GLU A 89 1.39 -6.59 12.01
CA GLU A 89 2.31 -7.43 11.23
C GLU A 89 2.74 -6.75 9.93
N LYS A 90 1.80 -6.15 9.19
CA LYS A 90 2.08 -5.38 7.96
C LYS A 90 3.00 -4.18 8.24
N LYS A 91 2.75 -3.43 9.33
CA LYS A 91 3.55 -2.25 9.71
C LYS A 91 4.97 -2.63 10.16
N GLU A 92 5.14 -3.77 10.81
CA GLU A 92 6.43 -4.26 11.30
C GLU A 92 7.26 -4.99 10.23
N LEU A 93 6.65 -5.47 9.15
CA LEU A 93 7.35 -6.13 8.03
C LEU A 93 8.67 -5.45 7.60
N PRO A 94 8.73 -4.13 7.31
CA PRO A 94 9.96 -3.47 6.89
C PRO A 94 11.08 -3.45 7.93
N ARG A 95 10.78 -3.75 9.21
CA ARG A 95 11.76 -3.82 10.31
C ARG A 95 12.35 -5.20 10.51
N LYS A 96 11.71 -6.23 9.96
CA LYS A 96 12.15 -7.61 10.10
C LYS A 96 13.50 -7.84 9.39
N SER A 97 14.18 -8.92 9.76
CA SER A 97 15.38 -9.37 9.05
C SER A 97 15.05 -9.76 7.60
N ALA A 98 16.07 -9.77 6.74
CA ALA A 98 15.89 -10.13 5.32
C ALA A 98 15.31 -11.54 5.13
N ASP A 99 15.63 -12.48 6.03
CA ASP A 99 15.07 -13.85 5.98
C ASP A 99 13.56 -13.83 6.28
N ALA A 100 13.17 -13.13 7.35
CA ALA A 100 11.76 -13.03 7.73
C ALA A 100 10.91 -12.23 6.71
N ILE A 101 11.51 -11.28 5.99
CA ILE A 101 10.85 -10.59 4.86
C ILE A 101 10.60 -11.59 3.72
N VAL A 102 11.60 -12.39 3.36
CA VAL A 102 11.47 -13.41 2.30
C VAL A 102 10.40 -14.44 2.65
N ASP A 103 10.38 -14.94 3.88
CA ASP A 103 9.37 -15.90 4.34
C ASP A 103 7.96 -15.31 4.25
N TYR A 104 7.78 -14.08 4.72
CA TYR A 104 6.50 -13.37 4.64
C TYR A 104 6.03 -13.20 3.18
N LEU A 105 6.92 -12.72 2.30
CA LEU A 105 6.57 -12.51 0.90
C LEU A 105 6.29 -13.84 0.17
N SER A 106 7.01 -14.91 0.51
CA SER A 106 6.77 -16.24 -0.08
C SER A 106 5.39 -16.78 0.32
N LYS A 107 5.01 -16.61 1.59
CA LYS A 107 3.65 -16.93 2.06
C LYS A 107 2.60 -16.13 1.30
N LEU A 108 2.78 -14.81 1.20
CA LEU A 108 1.85 -13.93 0.50
C LEU A 108 1.72 -14.27 -1.00
N ILE A 109 2.84 -14.57 -1.68
CA ILE A 109 2.84 -14.99 -3.08
C ILE A 109 2.06 -16.30 -3.25
N ARG A 110 2.25 -17.28 -2.36
CA ARG A 110 1.52 -18.55 -2.43
C ARG A 110 0.02 -18.37 -2.17
N GLU A 111 -0.35 -17.54 -1.21
CA GLU A 111 -1.75 -17.22 -0.90
C GLU A 111 -2.46 -16.54 -2.08
N LYS A 112 -1.76 -15.67 -2.80
CA LYS A 112 -2.33 -14.94 -3.95
C LYS A 112 -2.30 -15.72 -5.26
N ASN A 113 -1.64 -16.87 -5.32
CA ASN A 113 -1.52 -17.70 -6.52
C ASN A 113 -1.70 -19.19 -6.19
N PRO A 114 -2.90 -19.61 -5.73
CA PRO A 114 -3.16 -20.99 -5.32
C PRO A 114 -3.04 -21.99 -6.48
N ASP A 115 -3.30 -21.54 -7.71
CA ASP A 115 -3.34 -22.39 -8.91
C ASP A 115 -1.98 -22.51 -9.62
N MET A 116 -0.96 -21.77 -9.18
CA MET A 116 0.37 -21.85 -9.80
C MET A 116 1.10 -23.13 -9.39
N SER A 117 1.85 -23.68 -10.33
CA SER A 117 2.73 -24.81 -10.07
C SER A 117 3.89 -24.42 -9.14
N VAL A 118 4.49 -25.42 -8.50
CA VAL A 118 5.66 -25.21 -7.62
C VAL A 118 6.81 -24.53 -8.37
N LEU A 119 7.01 -24.89 -9.64
CA LEU A 119 8.07 -24.31 -10.49
C LEU A 119 7.82 -22.83 -10.78
N GLU A 120 6.57 -22.45 -11.09
CA GLU A 120 6.22 -21.05 -11.33
C GLU A 120 6.33 -20.19 -10.06
N LEU A 121 5.97 -20.75 -8.90
CA LEU A 121 6.14 -20.08 -7.62
C LEU A 121 7.62 -19.84 -7.28
N GLU A 122 8.50 -20.79 -7.60
CA GLU A 122 9.93 -20.67 -7.35
C GLU A 122 10.55 -19.49 -8.10
N GLU A 123 10.07 -19.20 -9.31
CA GLU A 123 10.50 -18.02 -10.07
C GLU A 123 10.08 -16.71 -9.42
N LEU A 124 8.95 -16.69 -8.70
CA LEU A 124 8.42 -15.51 -8.02
C LEU A 124 9.04 -15.26 -6.65
N TYR A 125 9.53 -16.29 -5.97
CA TYR A 125 10.13 -16.15 -4.65
C TYR A 125 11.39 -15.29 -4.67
N PHE A 126 11.57 -14.52 -3.59
CA PHE A 126 12.73 -13.67 -3.39
C PHE A 126 13.80 -14.41 -2.61
N ARG A 127 15.05 -13.96 -2.75
CA ARG A 127 16.18 -14.45 -1.94
C ARG A 127 16.59 -13.38 -0.95
N LYS A 128 17.21 -13.79 0.17
CA LYS A 128 17.77 -12.88 1.16
C LYS A 128 18.69 -11.82 0.54
N SER A 129 19.50 -12.24 -0.44
CA SER A 129 20.47 -11.37 -1.12
C SER A 129 19.82 -10.31 -2.01
N ASP A 130 18.53 -10.43 -2.34
CA ASP A 130 17.80 -9.43 -3.13
C ASP A 130 17.49 -8.18 -2.27
N PHE A 131 17.53 -8.29 -0.95
CA PHE A 131 17.26 -7.21 0.00
C PHE A 131 18.52 -6.68 0.69
N ILE A 132 18.56 -5.37 0.94
CA ILE A 132 19.48 -4.78 1.92
C ILE A 132 18.77 -4.78 3.27
N SER A 133 19.40 -5.36 4.29
CA SER A 133 18.84 -5.33 5.65
C SER A 133 18.78 -3.89 6.16
N THR A 134 17.61 -3.50 6.67
CA THR A 134 17.37 -2.19 7.28
C THR A 134 16.88 -2.31 8.73
N GLU A 135 17.09 -3.48 9.34
CA GLU A 135 16.76 -3.78 10.73
C GLU A 135 17.46 -2.83 11.73
N SER A 136 18.66 -2.34 11.37
CA SER A 136 19.41 -1.37 12.19
C SER A 136 18.78 0.03 12.22
N PHE A 137 17.70 0.28 11.47
CA PHE A 137 16.97 1.53 11.54
C PHE A 137 16.05 1.58 12.77
N THR A 138 16.45 2.34 13.78
CA THR A 138 15.78 2.39 15.08
C THR A 138 14.63 3.40 15.16
N GLN A 139 14.57 4.38 14.26
CA GLN A 139 13.51 5.41 14.28
C GLN A 139 12.18 4.84 13.78
N GLU A 140 11.06 5.48 14.14
CA GLU A 140 9.76 5.11 13.59
C GLU A 140 9.75 5.35 12.07
N ARG A 141 9.24 4.39 11.31
CA ARG A 141 9.13 4.47 9.85
C ARG A 141 7.93 5.34 9.46
N THR A 142 8.13 6.64 9.61
CA THR A 142 7.16 7.69 9.27
C THR A 142 7.70 8.56 8.14
N LEU A 143 6.82 9.34 7.49
CA LEU A 143 7.24 10.22 6.40
C LEU A 143 8.32 11.23 6.82
N GLU A 144 8.29 11.67 8.08
CA GLU A 144 9.26 12.60 8.67
C GLU A 144 10.67 11.99 8.74
N ASN A 145 10.76 10.71 9.08
CA ASN A 145 12.03 9.98 9.21
C ASN A 145 12.50 9.35 7.89
N PHE A 146 11.67 9.36 6.85
CA PHE A 146 11.99 8.81 5.53
C PHE A 146 13.30 9.36 4.94
N PRO A 147 13.57 10.68 4.94
CA PRO A 147 14.83 11.19 4.39
C PRO A 147 16.05 10.70 5.17
N THR A 148 15.93 10.52 6.48
CA THR A 148 16.99 9.96 7.32
C THR A 148 17.27 8.50 6.97
N PHE A 149 16.21 7.70 6.80
CA PHE A 149 16.33 6.33 6.32
C PHE A 149 17.03 6.24 4.97
N VAL A 150 16.60 7.04 3.98
CA VAL A 150 17.20 7.02 2.64
C VAL A 150 18.69 7.34 2.69
N ARG A 151 19.11 8.38 3.42
CA ARG A 151 20.54 8.72 3.60
C ARG A 151 21.35 7.58 4.22
N MET A 152 20.75 6.84 5.15
CA MET A 152 21.42 5.77 5.87
C MET A 152 21.64 4.55 4.99
N PHE A 153 20.64 4.11 4.23
CA PHE A 153 20.66 2.82 3.54
C PHE A 153 20.78 2.89 2.02
N ASN A 154 20.28 3.93 1.35
CA ASN A 154 20.41 4.04 -0.11
C ASN A 154 21.87 4.40 -0.45
N LYS A 155 22.55 3.50 -1.18
CA LYS A 155 23.95 3.71 -1.61
C LYS A 155 24.08 3.83 -3.12
N ALA A 156 23.02 3.55 -3.86
CA ALA A 156 23.00 3.77 -5.29
C ALA A 156 22.97 5.28 -5.62
N PRO A 157 23.62 5.71 -6.72
CA PRO A 157 23.54 7.09 -7.19
C PRO A 157 22.10 7.48 -7.60
N ARG A 158 21.27 6.49 -7.93
CA ARG A 158 19.87 6.64 -8.28
C ARG A 158 19.04 5.55 -7.63
N ALA A 159 17.81 5.89 -7.30
CA ALA A 159 16.86 4.94 -6.77
C ALA A 159 15.45 5.15 -7.30
N ILE A 160 14.70 4.06 -7.43
CA ILE A 160 13.27 4.08 -7.64
C ILE A 160 12.59 4.00 -6.27
N VAL A 161 11.58 4.83 -6.04
CA VAL A 161 10.74 4.74 -4.83
C VAL A 161 9.34 4.33 -5.25
N LEU A 162 8.87 3.22 -4.71
CA LEU A 162 7.54 2.67 -4.97
C LEU A 162 6.63 2.93 -3.77
N SER A 163 5.48 3.55 -4.03
CA SER A 163 4.44 3.81 -3.03
C SER A 163 3.07 3.33 -3.54
N THR A 164 2.16 3.06 -2.60
CA THR A 164 0.81 2.51 -2.86
C THR A 164 -0.03 3.35 -3.82
N SER A 165 0.02 4.68 -3.71
CA SER A 165 -0.88 5.58 -4.43
C SER A 165 -0.20 6.84 -4.93
N ASN A 166 -0.83 7.51 -5.90
CA ASN A 166 -0.37 8.79 -6.43
C ASN A 166 -0.27 9.90 -5.36
N ILE A 167 -1.15 9.89 -4.36
CA ILE A 167 -1.14 10.86 -3.26
C ILE A 167 0.09 10.58 -2.39
N ARG A 168 0.30 9.32 -2.03
CA ARG A 168 1.47 8.91 -1.25
C ARG A 168 2.79 9.20 -1.98
N VAL A 169 2.85 8.96 -3.29
CA VAL A 169 3.98 9.37 -4.15
C VAL A 169 4.26 10.88 -4.03
N ALA A 170 3.22 11.72 -3.99
CA ALA A 170 3.39 13.16 -3.86
C ALA A 170 3.92 13.57 -2.47
N ASP A 171 3.52 12.87 -1.41
CA ASP A 171 3.99 13.11 -0.06
C ASP A 171 5.46 12.72 0.10
N VAL A 172 5.85 11.53 -0.37
CA VAL A 172 7.24 11.05 -0.37
C VAL A 172 8.13 11.93 -1.27
N PHE A 173 7.59 12.43 -2.37
CA PHE A 173 8.31 13.39 -3.23
C PHE A 173 8.67 14.67 -2.47
N ARG A 174 7.76 15.20 -1.64
CA ARG A 174 8.02 16.41 -0.85
C ARG A 174 9.09 16.14 0.22
N SER A 175 9.03 14.99 0.91
CA SER A 175 10.02 14.65 1.94
C SER A 175 11.44 14.48 1.38
N LEU A 176 11.57 14.02 0.13
CA LEU A 176 12.87 13.86 -0.52
C LEU A 176 13.47 15.14 -1.13
N GLY A 177 12.85 16.31 -0.96
CA GLY A 177 13.35 17.59 -1.50
C GLY A 177 12.70 18.01 -2.83
N GLY A 178 11.63 17.33 -3.25
CA GLY A 178 10.83 17.70 -4.41
C GLY A 178 11.64 17.73 -5.71
N SER A 179 11.36 18.71 -6.57
CA SER A 179 11.96 18.79 -7.91
C SER A 179 13.47 19.03 -7.92
N SER A 180 14.10 19.26 -6.76
CA SER A 180 15.55 19.45 -6.67
C SER A 180 16.34 18.14 -6.79
N SER A 181 15.74 17.03 -6.36
CA SER A 181 16.40 15.71 -6.23
C SER A 181 15.54 14.56 -6.75
N ALA A 182 14.26 14.81 -7.00
CA ALA A 182 13.26 13.78 -7.24
C ALA A 182 12.34 14.13 -8.42
N VAL A 183 11.72 13.10 -9.00
CA VAL A 183 10.73 13.20 -10.06
C VAL A 183 9.55 12.28 -9.77
N LYS A 184 8.33 12.77 -10.01
CA LYS A 184 7.09 11.97 -9.92
C LYS A 184 6.74 11.40 -11.30
N LEU A 185 6.63 10.09 -11.37
CA LEU A 185 6.20 9.31 -12.51
C LEU A 185 4.85 8.67 -12.12
N PHE A 186 3.75 9.34 -12.42
CA PHE A 186 2.44 8.97 -11.87
C PHE A 186 1.31 9.31 -12.85
N SER A 187 0.17 8.64 -12.72
CA SER A 187 -0.84 8.56 -13.79
C SER A 187 -1.55 9.87 -14.15
N LYS A 188 -1.31 10.97 -13.43
CA LYS A 188 -1.75 12.32 -13.85
C LYS A 188 -0.99 12.85 -15.07
N ASN A 189 0.22 12.36 -15.32
CA ASN A 189 0.99 12.69 -16.51
C ASN A 189 0.64 11.73 -17.66
N LYS A 190 0.82 12.16 -18.92
CA LYS A 190 0.78 11.21 -20.05
C LYS A 190 1.97 10.24 -19.94
N LEU A 191 1.75 8.97 -20.29
CA LEU A 191 2.82 7.95 -20.22
C LEU A 191 4.05 8.37 -21.04
N LYS A 192 3.82 8.89 -22.25
CA LYS A 192 4.88 9.40 -23.13
C LYS A 192 5.74 10.49 -22.47
N ASP A 193 5.13 11.36 -21.67
CA ASP A 193 5.87 12.44 -21.00
C ASP A 193 6.73 11.90 -19.85
N ASP A 194 6.26 10.88 -19.13
CA ASP A 194 7.02 10.21 -18.09
C ASP A 194 8.19 9.40 -18.68
N VAL A 195 7.95 8.67 -19.78
CA VAL A 195 9.00 7.95 -20.52
C VAL A 195 10.06 8.93 -21.02
N ALA A 196 9.67 10.00 -21.71
CA ALA A 196 10.60 11.02 -22.18
C ALA A 196 11.42 11.65 -21.04
N ARG A 197 10.81 11.82 -19.85
CA ARG A 197 11.52 12.32 -18.68
C ARG A 197 12.54 11.32 -18.14
N VAL A 198 12.19 10.03 -18.09
CA VAL A 198 13.13 8.96 -17.74
C VAL A 198 14.29 8.93 -18.74
N GLU A 199 14.00 9.02 -20.04
CA GLU A 199 15.02 9.06 -21.09
C GLU A 199 15.93 10.28 -20.99
N GLN A 200 15.39 11.46 -20.67
CA GLN A 200 16.21 12.65 -20.46
C GLN A 200 17.17 12.50 -19.27
N ILE A 201 16.67 11.92 -18.16
CA ILE A 201 17.46 11.73 -16.93
C ILE A 201 18.53 10.65 -17.13
N LEU A 202 18.18 9.53 -17.77
CA LEU A 202 19.05 8.37 -17.89
C LEU A 202 19.94 8.39 -19.14
N GLY A 203 19.46 8.94 -20.26
CA GLY A 203 20.13 8.97 -21.56
C GLY A 203 21.23 10.02 -21.70
N SER A 204 21.46 10.86 -20.69
CA SER A 204 22.38 12.00 -20.75
C SER A 204 23.89 11.66 -20.62
N LYS A 205 24.32 10.45 -21.02
CA LYS A 205 25.76 10.11 -21.14
C LYS A 205 26.09 9.32 -22.41
N SER A 206 26.27 10.01 -23.53
CA SER A 206 27.09 9.58 -24.69
C SER A 206 27.33 10.71 -25.71
N LYS A 207 27.67 11.91 -25.25
CA LYS A 207 28.57 12.77 -26.05
C LYS A 207 29.85 12.91 -25.27
N GLU A 208 30.86 12.15 -25.69
CA GLU A 208 32.24 12.45 -25.41
C GLU A 208 32.43 13.96 -25.55
N ALA A 209 32.77 14.60 -24.44
CA ALA A 209 33.27 15.95 -24.44
C ALA A 209 34.62 15.94 -25.17
N LYS A 210 34.59 15.97 -26.52
CA LYS A 210 35.68 16.59 -27.26
C LYS A 210 35.73 18.04 -26.77
N PRO A 211 36.91 18.56 -26.39
CA PRO A 211 37.07 19.93 -25.93
C PRO A 211 37.02 20.86 -27.15
N SER A 212 35.88 20.93 -27.82
CA SER A 212 35.62 21.98 -28.80
C SER A 212 34.97 23.13 -28.07
N GLN A 213 35.74 24.20 -27.94
CA GLN A 213 35.32 25.51 -27.46
C GLN A 213 34.05 25.98 -28.18
N LYS A 214 32.88 25.64 -27.66
CA LYS A 214 31.65 26.39 -27.90
C LYS A 214 31.00 26.61 -26.55
N LYS A 215 31.12 27.86 -26.06
CA LYS A 215 30.30 28.45 -25.00
C LYS A 215 28.83 28.42 -25.43
N GLY A 216 28.21 27.24 -25.42
CA GLY A 216 26.76 27.09 -25.39
C GLY A 216 26.35 27.03 -23.93
N LYS A 217 25.54 27.99 -23.47
CA LYS A 217 24.88 27.90 -22.16
C LYS A 217 24.17 26.53 -22.10
N ALA A 218 24.57 25.66 -21.18
CA ALA A 218 23.80 24.47 -20.88
C ALA A 218 22.35 24.90 -20.57
N ASN A 219 21.36 24.25 -21.19
CA ASN A 219 19.98 24.57 -20.87
C ASN A 219 19.75 24.28 -19.37
N PRO A 220 19.12 25.18 -18.61
CA PRO A 220 18.85 24.97 -17.18
C PRO A 220 18.12 23.65 -16.89
N LYS A 221 17.31 23.18 -17.86
CA LYS A 221 16.58 21.92 -17.80
C LYS A 221 17.48 20.68 -17.85
N ASP A 222 18.63 20.75 -18.51
CA ASP A 222 19.56 19.61 -18.64
C ASP A 222 20.44 19.45 -17.39
N VAL A 223 20.77 20.55 -16.71
CA VAL A 223 21.52 20.53 -15.43
C VAL A 223 20.65 20.01 -14.28
N ALA A 224 19.35 20.35 -14.29
CA ALA A 224 18.38 19.83 -13.33
C ALA A 224 18.17 18.32 -13.50
N ALA A 225 18.13 17.81 -14.74
CA ALA A 225 17.98 16.38 -15.02
C ALA A 225 19.17 15.52 -14.53
N GLN A 226 20.38 16.10 -14.48
CA GLN A 226 21.58 15.41 -13.98
C GLN A 226 21.61 15.23 -12.45
N HIS A 227 20.84 16.01 -11.69
CA HIS A 227 20.80 15.95 -10.22
C HIS A 227 19.66 15.10 -9.65
N VAL A 228 18.80 14.53 -10.51
CA VAL A 228 17.70 13.67 -10.06
C VAL A 228 18.27 12.33 -9.55
N GLN A 229 18.11 12.09 -8.26
CA GLN A 229 18.43 10.83 -7.58
C GLN A 229 17.22 9.90 -7.51
N TYR A 230 16.01 10.44 -7.32
CA TYR A 230 14.84 9.63 -6.99
C TYR A 230 13.77 9.67 -8.08
N LEU A 231 13.37 8.48 -8.54
CA LEU A 231 12.24 8.29 -9.45
C LEU A 231 11.07 7.68 -8.66
N LEU A 232 10.06 8.48 -8.35
CA LEU A 232 8.93 8.04 -7.52
C LEU A 232 7.75 7.63 -8.40
N SER A 233 7.18 6.46 -8.14
CA SER A 233 6.09 5.90 -8.94
C SER A 233 5.20 4.98 -8.11
N THR A 234 4.00 4.68 -8.62
CA THR A 234 3.27 3.48 -8.19
C THR A 234 3.80 2.25 -8.94
N PRO A 235 3.59 1.02 -8.42
CA PRO A 235 3.99 -0.20 -9.11
C PRO A 235 3.42 -0.30 -10.52
N GLY A 236 2.10 -0.09 -10.68
CA GLY A 236 1.46 -0.17 -12.00
C GLY A 236 1.93 0.89 -13.00
N ARG A 237 2.31 2.09 -12.55
CA ARG A 237 2.90 3.09 -13.44
C ARG A 237 4.32 2.74 -13.84
N MET A 238 5.13 2.21 -12.92
CA MET A 238 6.51 1.82 -13.21
C MET A 238 6.56 0.64 -14.18
N ALA A 239 5.65 -0.33 -14.02
CA ALA A 239 5.49 -1.45 -14.95
C ALA A 239 5.29 -0.96 -16.41
N LYS A 240 4.35 -0.02 -16.61
CA LYS A 240 4.11 0.58 -17.94
C LYS A 240 5.30 1.36 -18.49
N ILE A 241 6.12 1.97 -17.62
CA ILE A 241 7.30 2.71 -18.04
C ILE A 241 8.38 1.75 -18.54
N ILE A 242 8.63 0.65 -17.84
CA ILE A 242 9.68 -0.31 -18.21
C ILE A 242 9.30 -1.15 -19.45
N GLU A 243 8.02 -1.20 -19.81
CA GLU A 243 7.54 -1.74 -21.10
C GLU A 243 7.93 -0.85 -22.29
N GLU A 244 7.95 0.48 -22.10
CA GLU A 244 8.23 1.46 -23.15
C GLU A 244 9.72 1.83 -23.24
N THR A 245 10.50 1.66 -22.16
CA THR A 245 11.93 1.97 -22.14
C THR A 245 12.75 1.03 -21.27
N THR A 246 13.91 0.61 -21.77
CA THR A 246 14.85 -0.28 -21.07
C THR A 246 15.99 0.47 -20.39
N LEU A 247 16.01 1.81 -20.44
CA LEU A 247 17.12 2.62 -19.94
C LEU A 247 17.39 2.45 -18.43
N LEU A 248 16.37 2.10 -17.64
CA LEU A 248 16.53 1.78 -16.22
C LEU A 248 17.43 0.56 -15.98
N PHE A 249 17.45 -0.37 -16.94
CA PHE A 249 18.31 -1.57 -16.90
C PHE A 249 19.69 -1.30 -17.50
N SER A 250 19.78 -0.30 -18.38
CA SER A 250 21.03 0.08 -19.05
C SER A 250 22.09 0.64 -18.08
N GLY A 251 23.35 0.60 -18.52
CA GLY A 251 24.48 1.20 -17.80
C GLY A 251 25.00 0.40 -16.60
N LYS A 252 26.20 0.76 -16.15
CA LYS A 252 26.91 0.10 -15.03
C LYS A 252 26.60 0.71 -13.66
N GLU A 253 25.89 1.83 -13.62
CA GLU A 253 25.53 2.48 -12.37
C GLU A 253 24.58 1.58 -11.55
N LYS A 254 24.77 1.57 -10.23
CA LYS A 254 23.89 0.86 -9.30
C LYS A 254 22.52 1.53 -9.28
N LEU A 255 21.47 0.73 -9.06
CA LEU A 255 20.10 1.20 -8.94
C LEU A 255 19.48 0.50 -7.74
N ASP A 256 19.03 1.24 -6.75
CA ASP A 256 18.31 0.67 -5.62
C ASP A 256 16.81 0.90 -5.78
N ILE A 257 15.99 0.00 -5.22
CA ILE A 257 14.52 0.15 -5.17
C ILE A 257 14.11 0.28 -3.71
N LEU A 258 13.53 1.42 -3.36
CA LEU A 258 12.92 1.66 -2.06
C LEU A 258 11.42 1.38 -2.16
N VAL A 259 10.91 0.56 -1.26
CA VAL A 259 9.49 0.21 -1.17
C VAL A 259 8.94 0.81 0.11
N ASP A 260 7.99 1.73 -0.01
CA ASP A 260 7.27 2.35 1.12
C ASP A 260 6.23 1.36 1.67
N ALA A 261 6.72 0.43 2.48
CA ALA A 261 6.00 -0.75 2.97
C ALA A 261 5.34 -0.52 4.34
N SER A 262 5.85 0.42 5.13
CA SER A 262 5.34 0.83 6.44
C SER A 262 4.03 1.62 6.36
N TYR A 263 3.75 2.28 5.22
CA TYR A 263 2.50 2.99 5.00
C TYR A 263 1.35 2.02 4.79
N LEU A 264 0.26 2.24 5.54
CA LEU A 264 -1.02 1.59 5.35
C LEU A 264 -2.02 2.59 4.79
N ASP A 265 -2.75 2.19 3.76
CA ASP A 265 -3.83 2.99 3.21
C ASP A 265 -5.05 3.05 4.16
N PRO A 266 -6.10 3.84 3.85
CA PRO A 266 -7.31 3.91 4.68
C PRO A 266 -8.02 2.55 4.88
N LYS A 267 -7.78 1.58 3.99
CA LYS A 267 -8.30 0.20 4.07
C LYS A 267 -7.34 -0.73 4.82
N THR A 268 -6.28 -0.20 5.44
CA THR A 268 -5.24 -0.94 6.17
C THR A 268 -4.40 -1.90 5.30
N ASN A 269 -4.35 -1.65 4.00
CA ASN A 269 -3.48 -2.37 3.08
C ASN A 269 -2.12 -1.70 2.99
N SER A 270 -1.08 -2.52 3.03
CA SER A 270 0.28 -2.14 2.66
C SER A 270 0.45 -2.23 1.14
N ILE A 271 1.58 -1.73 0.63
CA ILE A 271 1.92 -1.88 -0.79
C ILE A 271 1.98 -3.34 -1.28
N PHE A 272 2.28 -4.29 -0.39
CA PHE A 272 2.29 -5.71 -0.71
C PHE A 272 0.90 -6.36 -0.65
N THR A 273 0.00 -5.85 0.18
CA THR A 273 -1.34 -6.45 0.40
C THR A 273 -2.46 -5.75 -0.35
N SER A 274 -2.19 -4.59 -0.95
CA SER A 274 -3.08 -3.92 -1.91
C SER A 274 -3.35 -4.79 -3.14
N ASP A 275 -4.35 -4.41 -3.94
CA ASP A 275 -4.71 -5.12 -5.18
C ASP A 275 -3.54 -5.23 -6.17
N ASP A 276 -2.67 -4.22 -6.19
CA ASP A 276 -1.44 -4.18 -7.00
C ASP A 276 -0.25 -4.92 -6.36
N GLY A 277 -0.43 -5.59 -5.22
CA GLY A 277 0.65 -6.23 -4.47
C GLY A 277 1.39 -7.32 -5.26
N MET A 278 0.66 -8.15 -6.02
CA MET A 278 1.30 -9.14 -6.89
C MET A 278 1.99 -8.51 -8.11
N LEU A 279 1.45 -7.40 -8.61
CA LEU A 279 2.10 -6.62 -9.65
C LEU A 279 3.42 -6.04 -9.15
N LEU A 280 3.47 -5.54 -7.91
CA LEU A 280 4.70 -5.12 -7.26
C LEU A 280 5.71 -6.28 -7.19
N CYS A 281 5.31 -7.46 -6.73
CA CYS A 281 6.22 -8.60 -6.66
C CYS A 281 6.82 -8.95 -8.04
N ARG A 282 6.00 -9.03 -9.08
CA ARG A 282 6.46 -9.27 -10.46
C ARG A 282 7.40 -8.18 -10.95
N LEU A 283 7.06 -6.91 -10.71
CA LEU A 283 7.88 -5.77 -11.06
C LEU A 283 9.27 -5.85 -10.42
N LEU A 284 9.34 -6.10 -9.10
CA LEU A 284 10.60 -6.24 -8.38
C LEU A 284 11.45 -7.40 -8.94
N LYS A 285 10.82 -8.54 -9.24
CA LYS A 285 11.49 -9.68 -9.89
C LYS A 285 12.00 -9.34 -11.28
N THR A 286 11.26 -8.57 -12.08
CA THR A 286 11.76 -8.05 -13.36
C THR A 286 13.02 -7.22 -13.16
N PHE A 287 13.03 -6.25 -12.23
CA PHE A 287 14.22 -5.46 -11.97
C PHE A 287 15.43 -6.29 -11.53
N LEU A 288 15.23 -7.26 -10.64
CA LEU A 288 16.30 -8.15 -10.17
C LEU A 288 16.88 -9.02 -11.28
N ARG A 289 16.04 -9.46 -12.24
CA ARG A 289 16.45 -10.27 -13.40
C ARG A 289 17.21 -9.42 -14.43
N GLU A 290 16.66 -8.28 -14.80
CA GLU A 290 17.22 -7.42 -15.85
C GLU A 290 18.47 -6.65 -15.38
N LYS A 291 18.62 -6.41 -14.07
CA LYS A 291 19.75 -5.64 -13.53
C LYS A 291 20.25 -6.23 -12.20
N SER A 292 21.36 -6.99 -12.28
CA SER A 292 21.96 -7.68 -11.13
C SER A 292 22.46 -6.76 -10.00
N SER A 293 22.68 -5.47 -10.27
CA SER A 293 23.08 -4.49 -9.26
C SER A 293 21.91 -4.00 -8.39
N VAL A 294 20.68 -4.37 -8.74
CA VAL A 294 19.49 -3.96 -7.99
C VAL A 294 19.44 -4.61 -6.62
N LYS A 295 19.15 -3.78 -5.62
CA LYS A 295 18.79 -4.19 -4.27
C LYS A 295 17.50 -3.51 -3.83
N ILE A 296 16.74 -4.23 -3.03
CA ILE A 296 15.45 -3.77 -2.52
C ILE A 296 15.62 -3.35 -1.05
N LEU A 297 15.09 -2.19 -0.70
CA LEU A 297 15.04 -1.67 0.65
C LEU A 297 13.58 -1.46 1.03
N LEU A 298 13.15 -2.03 2.15
CA LEU A 298 11.81 -1.80 2.66
C LEU A 298 11.87 -0.64 3.66
N PHE A 299 11.07 0.39 3.41
CA PHE A 299 10.83 1.49 4.34
C PHE A 299 9.55 1.27 5.13
#